data_AF-A0A662ENU4-F1
#
_entry.id   AF-A0A662ENU4-F1
#
_cell.length_a   1.000
_cell.length_b   1.000
_cell.length_c   1.000
_cell.angle_alpha   90.00
_cell.angle_beta   90.00
_cell.angle_gamma   90.00
#
_symmetry.space_group_name_H-M   'P 1'
#
loop_
_entity.id
_entity.type
_entity.pdbx_description
1 polymer ?
#
loop_
_entity_poly.entity_id
_entity_poly.type
_entity_poly.pdbx_seq_one_letter_code
_entity_poly.pdbx_strand_id
1 'polypeptide(L)'
;AREWDAVVALKGPPTAIASPTGEVYLNTTGNTALAHGGAGDVLAGIIAGLWAGGVAALEAACAGVHLHGLAADLLAEGGAERALLPGDLFHVLPKALAELES
;
A
#
# COMPACT_ATOMS: atom_id res chain seq x y z
N ALA A 1 0.60 5.44 16.88
CA ALA A 1 -0.82 5.73 16.61
C ALA A 1 -1.46 6.47 17.77
N ARG A 2 -1.74 5.82 18.92
CA ARG A 2 -2.30 6.47 20.14
C ARG A 2 -1.63 7.78 20.57
N GLU A 3 -0.31 7.77 20.73
CA GLU A 3 0.46 8.95 21.16
C GLU A 3 0.30 10.15 20.21
N TRP A 4 0.09 9.87 18.92
CA TRP A 4 0.02 10.87 17.86
C TRP A 4 -1.41 11.21 17.45
N ASP A 5 -2.41 10.58 18.09
CA ASP A 5 -3.83 10.62 17.71
C ASP A 5 -4.05 10.48 16.19
N ALA A 6 -3.32 9.53 15.58
CA ALA A 6 -3.26 9.37 14.13
C ALA A 6 -3.26 7.90 13.72
N VAL A 7 -3.75 7.65 12.50
CA VAL A 7 -3.53 6.39 11.79
C VAL A 7 -2.07 6.34 11.35
N VAL A 8 -1.38 5.25 11.69
CA VAL A 8 0.04 5.06 11.37
C VAL A 8 0.21 3.79 10.56
N ALA A 9 0.73 3.93 9.33
CA ALA A 9 1.24 2.81 8.54
C ALA A 9 2.75 2.69 8.75
N LEU A 10 3.17 1.71 9.54
CA LEU A 10 4.57 1.40 9.80
C LEU A 10 5.08 0.41 8.74
N LYS A 11 5.83 0.93 7.77
CA LYS A 11 6.41 0.12 6.70
C LYS A 11 7.38 -0.95 7.23
N GLY A 12 7.29 -2.13 6.66
CA GLY A 12 8.11 -3.30 6.96
C GLY A 12 7.52 -4.56 6.31
N PRO A 13 8.20 -5.71 6.38
CA PRO A 13 7.61 -7.00 6.07
C PRO A 13 7.21 -7.74 7.38
N PRO A 14 5.91 -7.77 7.77
CA PRO A 14 4.76 -7.13 7.15
C PRO A 14 4.62 -5.65 7.54
N THR A 15 3.85 -4.89 6.75
CA THR A 15 3.52 -3.49 7.09
C THR A 15 2.37 -3.51 8.09
N ALA A 16 2.51 -2.77 9.19
CA ALA A 16 1.49 -2.68 10.23
C ALA A 16 0.73 -1.36 10.13
N ILE A 17 -0.60 -1.41 10.16
CA ILE A 17 -1.49 -0.24 10.15
C ILE A 17 -2.18 -0.16 11.50
N ALA A 18 -1.95 0.91 12.26
CA ALA A 18 -2.52 1.08 13.59
C ALA A 18 -3.42 2.32 13.67
N SER A 19 -4.61 2.18 14.23
CA SER A 19 -5.53 3.29 14.53
C SER A 19 -5.16 3.96 15.86
N PRO A 20 -5.59 5.21 16.10
CA PRO A 20 -5.44 5.84 17.41
C PRO A 20 -6.28 5.16 18.51
N THR A 21 -7.35 4.45 18.15
CA THR A 21 -8.26 3.76 19.08
C THR A 21 -7.75 2.38 19.52
N GLY A 22 -6.79 1.80 18.79
CA GLY A 22 -6.07 0.59 19.20
C GLY A 22 -6.20 -0.62 18.27
N GLU A 23 -6.99 -0.52 17.20
CA GLU A 23 -7.00 -1.48 16.11
C GLU A 23 -5.64 -1.54 15.42
N VAL A 24 -5.21 -2.75 15.07
CA VAL A 24 -3.97 -3.01 14.33
C VAL A 24 -4.25 -4.03 13.24
N TYR A 25 -3.84 -3.71 12.02
CA TYR A 25 -3.91 -4.57 10.84
C TYR A 25 -2.51 -4.86 10.34
N LEU A 26 -2.31 -6.05 9.79
CA LEU A 26 -1.06 -6.46 9.16
C LEU A 26 -1.32 -6.69 7.68
N ASN A 27 -0.55 -6.04 6.82
CA ASN A 27 -0.59 -6.31 5.40
C ASN A 27 0.27 -7.52 5.05
N THR A 28 -0.34 -8.48 4.37
CA THR A 28 0.32 -9.72 3.94
C THR A 28 0.74 -9.71 2.47
N THR A 29 0.45 -8.64 1.73
CA THR A 29 0.86 -8.47 0.32
C THR A 29 2.17 -7.70 0.17
N GLY A 30 2.76 -7.78 -1.00
CA GLY A 30 3.98 -7.09 -1.36
C GLY A 30 5.22 -7.96 -1.17
N ASN A 31 6.26 -7.59 -1.90
CA ASN A 31 7.50 -8.35 -1.99
C ASN A 31 8.72 -7.41 -2.05
N THR A 32 9.91 -7.98 -2.26
CA THR A 32 11.17 -7.21 -2.25
C THR A 32 11.28 -6.17 -3.36
N ALA A 33 10.44 -6.22 -4.41
CA ALA A 33 10.37 -5.19 -5.44
C ALA A 33 9.96 -3.82 -4.89
N LEU A 34 9.34 -3.75 -3.71
CA LEU A 34 9.00 -2.47 -3.06
C LEU A 34 10.17 -1.83 -2.32
N ALA A 35 11.33 -2.49 -2.24
CA ALA A 35 12.53 -1.99 -1.56
C ALA A 35 13.36 -1.02 -2.42
N HIS A 36 12.72 -0.22 -3.27
CA HIS A 36 13.37 0.78 -4.12
C HIS A 36 12.93 2.22 -3.74
N GLY A 37 13.81 3.19 -3.98
CA GLY A 37 13.50 4.61 -3.74
C GLY A 37 12.30 5.06 -4.57
N GLY A 38 11.32 5.73 -3.96
CA GLY A 38 10.09 6.19 -4.62
C GLY A 38 8.84 5.32 -4.37
N ALA A 39 8.97 4.06 -3.94
CA ALA A 39 7.81 3.22 -3.62
C ALA A 39 6.97 3.80 -2.47
N GLY A 40 7.62 4.44 -1.49
CA GLY A 40 6.95 5.14 -0.40
C GLY A 40 6.09 6.33 -0.87
N ASP A 41 6.54 7.06 -1.91
CA ASP A 41 5.79 8.19 -2.47
C ASP A 41 4.55 7.70 -3.21
N VAL A 42 4.66 6.58 -3.93
CA VAL A 42 3.52 5.91 -4.59
C VAL A 42 2.49 5.47 -3.53
N LEU A 43 2.93 4.79 -2.46
CA LEU A 43 2.05 4.40 -1.36
C LEU A 43 1.34 5.61 -0.73
N ALA A 44 2.08 6.68 -0.44
CA ALA A 44 1.50 7.90 0.12
C ALA A 44 0.45 8.52 -0.81
N GLY A 45 0.72 8.55 -2.11
CA GLY A 45 -0.22 9.04 -3.13
C GLY A 45 -1.51 8.21 -3.21
N ILE A 46 -1.41 6.88 -3.14
CA ILE A 46 -2.60 5.99 -3.13
C ILE A 46 -3.46 6.27 -1.90
N ILE A 47 -2.87 6.29 -0.70
CA ILE A 47 -3.59 6.56 0.55
C ILE A 47 -4.24 7.94 0.51
N ALA A 48 -3.50 8.97 0.06
CA ALA A 48 -4.01 10.32 -0.07
C ALA A 48 -5.18 10.42 -1.06
N GLY A 49 -5.11 9.71 -2.20
CA GLY A 49 -6.18 9.66 -3.19
C GLY A 49 -7.46 9.03 -2.65
N LEU A 50 -7.34 7.88 -1.97
CA LEU A 50 -8.48 7.22 -1.32
C LEU A 50 -9.11 8.11 -0.25
N TRP A 51 -8.29 8.73 0.59
CA TRP A 51 -8.77 9.62 1.64
C TRP A 51 -9.45 10.87 1.09
N ALA A 52 -8.85 11.49 0.06
CA ALA A 52 -9.47 12.61 -0.65
C ALA A 52 -10.80 12.22 -1.34
N GLY A 53 -10.96 10.94 -1.71
CA GLY A 53 -12.20 10.36 -2.22
C GLY A 53 -13.28 10.11 -1.16
N GLY A 54 -12.99 10.38 0.12
CA GLY A 54 -13.96 10.26 1.22
C GLY A 54 -13.88 8.96 2.02
N VAL A 55 -12.92 8.08 1.73
CA VAL A 55 -12.67 6.86 2.53
C VAL A 55 -12.12 7.24 3.90
N ALA A 56 -12.54 6.56 4.97
CA ALA A 56 -12.04 6.86 6.31
C ALA A 56 -10.52 6.62 6.39
N ALA A 57 -9.80 7.40 7.20
CA ALA A 57 -8.34 7.37 7.21
C ALA A 57 -7.74 5.97 7.47
N LEU A 58 -8.36 5.19 8.37
CA LEU A 58 -7.92 3.82 8.68
C LEU A 58 -8.14 2.88 7.49
N GLU A 59 -9.30 2.95 6.86
CA GLU A 59 -9.66 2.15 5.69
C GLU A 59 -8.78 2.53 4.49
N ALA A 60 -8.54 3.82 4.27
CA ALA A 60 -7.67 4.33 3.21
C ALA A 60 -6.23 3.83 3.40
N ALA A 61 -5.73 3.81 4.64
CA ALA A 61 -4.41 3.26 4.95
C ALA A 61 -4.35 1.75 4.70
N CYS A 62 -5.34 0.98 5.17
CA CYS A 62 -5.40 -0.46 4.95
C CYS A 62 -5.49 -0.81 3.46
N ALA A 63 -6.43 -0.21 2.74
CA ALA A 63 -6.63 -0.43 1.31
C ALA A 63 -5.41 0.04 0.50
N GLY A 64 -4.84 1.21 0.81
CA GLY A 64 -3.67 1.72 0.10
C GLY A 64 -2.43 0.86 0.28
N VAL A 65 -2.15 0.39 1.50
CA VAL A 65 -1.04 -0.56 1.75
C VAL A 65 -1.29 -1.88 1.02
N HIS A 66 -2.52 -2.39 1.05
CA HIS A 66 -2.88 -3.63 0.36
C HIS A 66 -2.72 -3.54 -1.15
N LEU A 67 -3.28 -2.49 -1.77
CA LEU A 67 -3.17 -2.22 -3.21
C LEU A 67 -1.73 -2.06 -3.66
N HIS A 68 -0.92 -1.34 -2.87
CA HIS A 68 0.49 -1.15 -3.16
C HIS A 68 1.27 -2.48 -3.13
N GLY A 69 0.99 -3.36 -2.16
CA GLY A 69 1.57 -4.69 -2.11
C GLY A 69 1.07 -5.60 -3.24
N LEU A 70 -0.23 -5.62 -3.51
CA LEU A 70 -0.84 -6.41 -4.58
C LEU A 70 -0.28 -6.02 -5.95
N ALA A 71 -0.10 -4.72 -6.22
CA ALA A 71 0.51 -4.26 -7.45
C ALA A 71 1.95 -4.77 -7.61
N ALA A 72 2.73 -4.85 -6.52
CA ALA A 72 4.05 -5.43 -6.54
C ALA A 72 4.03 -6.95 -6.79
N ASP A 73 3.05 -7.66 -6.22
CA ASP A 73 2.90 -9.11 -6.40
C ASP A 73 2.51 -9.44 -7.85
N LEU A 74 1.57 -8.70 -8.43
CA LEU A 74 1.18 -8.82 -9.84
C LEU A 74 2.34 -8.50 -10.80
N LEU A 75 3.22 -7.56 -10.45
CA LEU A 75 4.42 -7.27 -11.24
C LEU A 75 5.48 -8.38 -11.12
N ALA A 76 5.59 -9.01 -9.96
CA ALA A 76 6.53 -10.11 -9.72
C ALA A 76 6.18 -11.37 -10.51
N GLU A 77 4.90 -11.63 -10.79
CA GLU A 77 4.45 -12.72 -11.67
C GLU A 77 5.05 -12.64 -13.09
N GLY A 78 5.43 -11.43 -13.54
CA GLY A 78 6.13 -11.20 -14.81
C GLY A 78 7.62 -11.58 -14.82
N GLY A 79 8.19 -12.00 -13.68
CA GLY A 79 9.55 -12.58 -13.58
C GLY A 79 10.71 -11.59 -13.42
N ALA A 80 10.45 -10.30 -13.17
CA ALA A 80 11.48 -9.26 -13.15
C ALA A 80 11.54 -8.43 -11.85
N GLU A 81 11.38 -9.06 -10.68
CA GLU A 81 11.31 -8.40 -9.36
C GLU A 81 12.40 -7.33 -9.09
N ARG A 82 13.63 -7.54 -9.58
CA ARG A 82 14.76 -6.62 -9.39
C ARG A 82 14.88 -5.51 -10.43
N ALA A 83 14.12 -5.59 -11.52
CA ALA A 83 14.14 -4.59 -12.59
C ALA A 83 12.97 -3.61 -12.49
N LEU A 84 12.07 -3.81 -11.52
CA LEU A 84 10.88 -2.98 -11.33
C LEU A 84 11.27 -1.60 -10.83
N LEU A 85 10.88 -0.59 -11.61
CA LEU A 85 10.96 0.80 -11.24
C LEU A 85 9.67 1.22 -10.53
N PRO A 86 9.72 2.25 -9.66
CA PRO A 86 8.50 2.80 -9.06
C PRO A 86 7.44 3.22 -10.08
N GLY A 87 7.88 3.63 -11.28
CA GLY A 87 6.99 3.97 -12.39
C GLY A 87 6.12 2.80 -12.87
N ASP A 88 6.61 1.56 -12.75
CA ASP A 88 5.92 0.37 -13.24
C ASP A 88 4.67 0.05 -12.41
N LEU A 89 4.66 0.46 -11.13
CA LEU A 89 3.49 0.34 -10.26
C LEU A 89 2.27 1.07 -10.85
N PHE A 90 2.46 2.23 -11.47
CA PHE A 90 1.33 2.99 -12.04
C PHE A 90 0.61 2.25 -13.16
N HIS A 91 1.30 1.39 -13.90
CA HIS A 91 0.69 0.59 -14.96
C HIS A 91 -0.21 -0.53 -14.42
N VAL A 92 0.04 -0.99 -13.20
CA VAL A 92 -0.66 -2.13 -12.58
C VAL A 92 -1.71 -1.69 -11.57
N LEU A 93 -1.62 -0.47 -11.03
CA LEU A 93 -2.60 0.05 -10.07
C LEU A 93 -4.07 -0.06 -10.53
N PRO A 94 -4.44 0.24 -11.80
CA PRO A 94 -5.83 0.04 -12.25
C PRO A 94 -6.29 -1.41 -12.17
N LYS A 95 -5.40 -2.37 -12.45
CA LYS A 95 -5.70 -3.81 -12.36
C LYS A 95 -5.84 -4.23 -10.89
N ALA A 96 -4.92 -3.81 -10.02
CA ALA A 96 -4.98 -4.11 -8.59
C ALA A 96 -6.25 -3.52 -7.95
N LEU A 97 -6.68 -2.32 -8.37
CA LEU A 97 -7.93 -1.72 -7.90
C LEU A 97 -9.15 -2.53 -8.34
N ALA A 98 -9.19 -2.96 -9.61
CA ALA A 98 -10.28 -3.80 -10.11
C ALA A 98 -10.40 -5.14 -9.38
N GLU A 99 -9.27 -5.75 -8.96
CA GLU A 99 -9.26 -6.98 -8.15
C GLU A 99 -9.74 -6.74 -6.71
N LEU A 100 -9.55 -5.54 -6.15
CA LEU A 100 -10.08 -5.19 -4.83
C LEU A 100 -11.60 -4.96 -4.83
N GLU A 101 -12.14 -4.48 -5.96
CA GLU A 101 -13.56 -4.16 -6.13
C GLU A 101 -14.44 -5.37 -6.55
N SER A 102 -13.83 -6.49 -6.96
CA SER A 102 -14.50 -7.71 -7.41
C SER A 102 -14.84 -8.68 -6.29
#